data_AF-W0DNL0-F1
#
_entry.id   AF-W0DNL0-F1
#
_cell.length_a   1.000
_cell.length_b   1.000
_cell.length_c   1.000
_cell.angle_alpha   90.00
_cell.angle_beta   90.00
_cell.angle_gamma   90.00
#
_symmetry.space_group_name_H-M   'P 1'
#
loop_
_entity.id
_entity.type
_entity.pdbx_description
1 polymer ?
#
loop_
_entity_poly.entity_id
_entity_poly.type
_entity_poly.pdbx_seq_one_letter_code
_entity_poly.pdbx_strand_id
1 'polypeptide(L)'
;MNPYAIFLLYLLAILGFVAVTLLMNRMLGPKPVASATKLEPFECGAEPVDRLNVKAVPVKYYGIAVVFILFELETVFLFLWALGAQPLTGTLLLVFGFFLLLLVLLVLYVWKSGLLEDVRA
;
A
#
# COMPACT_ATOMS: atom_id res chain seq x y z
N MET A 1 3.33 -22.34 -23.08
CA MET A 1 3.68 -20.89 -23.04
C MET A 1 4.52 -20.64 -21.79
N ASN A 2 5.57 -19.82 -21.89
CA ASN A 2 6.39 -19.43 -20.74
C ASN A 2 5.49 -18.72 -19.69
N PRO A 3 5.47 -19.13 -18.41
CA PRO A 3 4.69 -18.47 -17.36
C PRO A 3 4.88 -16.95 -17.31
N TYR A 4 6.12 -16.47 -17.56
CA TYR A 4 6.42 -15.04 -17.63
C TYR A 4 5.73 -14.36 -18.82
N ALA A 5 5.61 -15.05 -19.96
CA ALA A 5 4.90 -14.53 -21.12
C ALA A 5 3.39 -14.42 -20.86
N ILE A 6 2.81 -15.37 -20.11
CA ILE A 6 1.40 -15.32 -19.70
C ILE A 6 1.16 -14.14 -18.75
N PHE A 7 2.05 -13.96 -17.75
CA PHE A 7 1.99 -12.83 -16.82
C PHE A 7 2.07 -11.48 -17.55
N LEU A 8 3.03 -11.32 -18.46
CA LEU A 8 3.20 -10.08 -19.22
C LEU A 8 1.99 -9.80 -20.11
N LEU A 9 1.41 -10.83 -20.73
CA LEU A 9 0.20 -10.69 -21.52
C LEU A 9 -1.00 -10.23 -20.68
N TYR A 10 -1.15 -10.77 -19.47
CA TYR A 10 -2.19 -10.33 -18.53
C TYR A 10 -1.98 -8.87 -18.08
N LEU A 11 -0.74 -8.51 -17.74
CA LEU A 11 -0.39 -7.14 -17.36
C LEU A 11 -0.70 -6.15 -18.48
N LEU A 12 -0.30 -6.49 -19.72
CA LEU A 12 -0.59 -5.68 -20.90
C LEU A 12 -2.09 -5.58 -21.18
N ALA A 13 -2.85 -6.65 -20.99
CA ALA A 13 -4.30 -6.62 -21.15
C ALA A 13 -4.96 -5.68 -20.14
N ILE A 14 -4.54 -5.71 -18.86
CA ILE A 14 -5.07 -4.84 -17.80
C ILE A 14 -4.72 -3.37 -18.10
N LEU A 15 -3.45 -3.08 -18.36
CA LEU A 15 -2.99 -1.72 -18.67
C LEU A 15 -3.63 -1.20 -19.96
N GLY A 16 -3.76 -2.05 -20.98
CA GLY A 16 -4.44 -1.76 -22.22
C GLY A 16 -5.91 -1.43 -22.01
N PHE A 17 -6.62 -2.19 -21.19
CA PHE A 17 -8.01 -1.92 -20.84
C PHE A 17 -8.18 -0.57 -20.12
N VAL A 18 -7.32 -0.27 -19.14
CA VAL A 18 -7.32 1.03 -18.46
C VAL A 18 -7.03 2.17 -19.44
N ALA A 19 -6.04 2.00 -20.33
CA ALA A 19 -5.69 3.01 -21.31
C ALA A 19 -6.82 3.25 -22.33
N VAL A 20 -7.44 2.18 -22.85
CA VAL A 20 -8.56 2.26 -23.79
C VAL A 20 -9.76 2.94 -23.14
N THR A 21 -10.11 2.58 -21.90
CA THR A 21 -11.26 3.20 -21.20
C THR A 21 -11.03 4.69 -20.92
N LEU A 22 -9.82 5.09 -20.50
CA LEU A 22 -9.47 6.51 -20.33
C LEU A 22 -9.46 7.27 -21.67
N LEU A 23 -8.97 6.64 -22.75
CA LEU A 23 -8.99 7.24 -24.09
C LEU A 23 -10.42 7.41 -24.60
N MET A 24 -11.26 6.38 -24.43
CA MET A 24 -12.68 6.45 -24.76
C MET A 24 -13.39 7.56 -23.97
N ASN A 25 -13.12 7.69 -22.67
CA ASN A 25 -13.65 8.78 -21.86
C ASN A 25 -13.22 10.15 -22.39
N ARG A 26 -11.94 10.32 -22.76
CA ARG A 26 -11.43 11.57 -23.34
C ARG A 26 -12.02 11.89 -24.72
N MET A 27 -12.30 10.86 -25.54
CA MET A 27 -12.82 11.04 -26.90
C MET A 27 -14.33 11.25 -26.93
N LEU A 28 -15.08 10.43 -26.20
CA LEU A 28 -16.55 10.36 -26.20
C LEU A 28 -17.19 11.21 -25.09
N GLY A 29 -16.44 11.50 -24.02
CA GLY A 29 -16.95 12.27 -22.89
C GLY A 29 -17.24 13.73 -23.24
N PRO A 30 -18.14 14.39 -22.48
CA PRO A 30 -18.37 15.82 -22.62
C PRO A 30 -17.05 16.60 -22.47
N LYS A 31 -16.82 17.60 -23.32
CA LYS A 31 -15.64 18.48 -23.29
C LYS A 31 -16.04 19.86 -22.79
N PRO A 32 -16.36 20.02 -21.50
CA PRO A 32 -16.77 21.30 -20.97
C PRO A 32 -15.61 22.29 -21.07
N VAL A 33 -15.93 23.55 -21.34
CA VAL A 33 -14.95 24.63 -21.33
C VAL A 33 -14.32 24.70 -19.95
N ALA A 34 -12.99 24.70 -19.91
CA ALA A 34 -12.22 24.86 -18.68
C ALA A 34 -12.28 26.33 -18.24
N SER A 35 -13.31 26.70 -17.48
CA SER A 35 -13.39 28.00 -16.81
C SER A 35 -12.61 27.97 -15.49
N ALA A 36 -12.18 29.14 -15.01
CA ALA A 36 -11.48 29.26 -13.72
C ALA A 36 -12.30 28.65 -12.57
N THR A 37 -13.61 28.90 -12.56
CA THR A 37 -14.57 28.33 -11.59
C THR A 37 -14.70 26.81 -11.69
N LYS A 38 -14.58 26.22 -12.90
CA LYS A 38 -14.68 24.76 -13.06
C LYS A 38 -13.45 24.01 -12.55
N LEU A 39 -12.30 24.69 -12.55
CA LEU A 39 -11.02 24.14 -12.11
C LEU A 39 -10.70 24.50 -10.66
N GLU A 40 -11.57 25.25 -9.97
CA GLU A 40 -11.37 25.62 -8.57
C GLU A 40 -11.52 24.39 -7.65
N PRO A 41 -10.73 24.27 -6.58
CA PRO A 41 -10.94 23.25 -5.56
C PRO A 41 -12.36 23.33 -4.99
N PHE A 42 -12.96 22.17 -4.75
CA PHE A 42 -14.32 22.11 -4.24
C PHE A 42 -14.40 22.57 -2.77
N GLU A 43 -14.99 23.74 -2.54
CA GLU A 43 -15.38 24.23 -1.21
C GLU A 43 -16.80 24.84 -1.23
N CYS A 44 -17.75 24.19 -1.92
CA CYS A 44 -19.15 24.66 -2.03
C CYS A 44 -19.31 26.12 -2.53
N GLY A 45 -18.37 26.62 -3.34
CA GLY A 45 -18.37 27.99 -3.85
C GLY A 45 -17.82 29.04 -2.88
N ALA A 46 -17.30 28.62 -1.72
CA ALA A 46 -16.49 29.48 -0.85
C ALA A 46 -15.08 29.65 -1.43
N GLU A 47 -14.45 30.80 -1.18
CA GLU A 47 -13.03 30.96 -1.47
C GLU A 47 -12.23 29.96 -0.63
N PRO A 48 -11.31 29.19 -1.24
CA PRO A 48 -10.49 28.23 -0.50
C PRO A 48 -9.82 28.88 0.71
N VAL A 49 -10.13 28.36 1.90
CA VAL A 49 -9.65 28.94 3.18
C VAL A 49 -8.12 28.96 3.25
N ASP A 50 -7.46 28.03 2.56
CA ASP A 50 -6.01 27.99 2.40
C ASP A 50 -5.64 27.63 0.95
N ARG A 51 -4.91 28.52 0.24
CA ARG A 51 -4.31 28.19 -1.08
C ARG A 51 -3.27 27.07 -0.98
N LEU A 52 -2.73 26.84 0.21
CA LEU A 52 -1.82 25.77 0.58
C LEU A 52 -2.52 24.93 1.66
N ASN A 53 -3.49 24.12 1.24
CA ASN A 53 -4.14 23.12 2.10
C ASN A 53 -3.18 21.95 2.47
N VAL A 54 -1.88 22.25 2.64
CA VAL A 54 -0.85 21.33 3.10
C VAL A 54 -0.56 21.67 4.55
N LYS A 55 -1.58 21.57 5.42
CA LYS A 55 -1.29 21.36 6.82
C LYS A 55 -0.44 20.09 6.90
N ALA A 56 0.60 20.11 7.72
CA ALA A 56 1.43 18.94 7.92
C ALA A 56 0.52 17.74 8.23
N VAL A 57 0.60 16.71 7.39
CA VAL A 57 -0.15 15.48 7.60
C VAL A 57 0.24 14.95 8.98
N PRO A 58 -0.72 14.56 9.84
CA PRO A 58 -0.42 14.07 11.18
C PRO A 58 0.68 13.00 11.19
N VAL A 59 1.70 13.15 12.04
CA VAL A 59 2.85 12.23 12.12
C VAL A 59 2.43 10.79 12.46
N LYS A 60 1.24 10.61 13.06
CA LYS A 60 0.66 9.28 13.33
C LYS A 60 0.65 8.33 12.13
N TYR A 61 0.47 8.84 10.90
CA TYR A 61 0.51 7.99 9.70
C TYR A 61 1.92 7.49 9.35
N TYR A 62 2.97 8.23 9.72
CA TYR A 62 4.36 7.81 9.54
C TYR A 62 4.67 6.56 10.38
N GLY A 63 4.21 6.54 11.63
CA GLY A 63 4.38 5.38 12.52
C GLY A 63 3.77 4.10 11.94
N ILE A 64 2.57 4.18 11.37
CA ILE A 64 1.92 3.06 10.68
C ILE A 64 2.76 2.58 9.49
N ALA A 65 3.26 3.50 8.67
CA ALA A 65 4.05 3.14 7.49
C ALA A 65 5.35 2.41 7.87
N VAL A 66 6.03 2.86 8.93
CA VAL A 66 7.25 2.19 9.43
C VAL A 66 6.92 0.78 9.94
N VAL A 67 5.87 0.61 10.73
CA VAL A 67 5.43 -0.72 11.21
C VAL A 67 5.07 -1.63 10.04
N PHE A 68 4.37 -1.12 9.03
CA PHE A 68 3.99 -1.88 7.84
C PHE A 68 5.22 -2.38 7.08
N ILE A 69 6.21 -1.52 6.83
CA ILE A 69 7.45 -1.88 6.13
C ILE A 69 8.24 -2.93 6.93
N LEU A 70 8.34 -2.77 8.25
CA LEU A 70 8.99 -3.76 9.11
C LEU A 70 8.27 -5.11 9.04
N PHE A 71 6.94 -5.11 9.09
CA PHE A 71 6.16 -6.34 9.00
C PHE A 71 6.29 -7.01 7.61
N GLU A 72 6.29 -6.25 6.52
CA GLU A 72 6.55 -6.81 5.18
C GLU A 72 7.94 -7.43 5.05
N LEU A 73 8.95 -6.86 5.70
CA LEU A 73 10.29 -7.45 5.72
C LEU A 73 10.28 -8.84 6.39
N GLU A 74 9.55 -8.98 7.50
CA GLU A 74 9.44 -10.26 8.21
C GLU A 74 8.70 -11.33 7.38
N THR A 75 7.68 -10.94 6.59
CA THR A 75 6.99 -11.90 5.71
C THR A 75 7.88 -12.38 4.56
N VAL A 76 8.80 -11.55 4.07
CA VAL A 76 9.83 -12.00 3.12
C VAL A 76 10.72 -13.06 3.75
N PHE A 77 11.14 -12.88 5.01
CA PHE A 77 11.93 -13.91 5.72
C PHE A 77 11.14 -15.22 5.90
N LEU A 78 9.85 -15.14 6.23
CA LEU A 78 8.98 -16.33 6.28
C LEU A 78 8.93 -17.07 4.93
N PHE A 79 8.86 -16.33 3.83
CA PHE A 79 8.83 -16.90 2.49
C PHE A 79 10.15 -17.58 2.11
N LEU A 80 11.28 -16.91 2.37
CA LEU A 80 12.61 -17.48 2.16
C LEU A 80 12.82 -18.74 2.98
N TRP A 81 12.39 -18.72 4.25
CA TRP A 81 12.44 -19.91 5.10
C TRP A 81 11.56 -21.04 4.54
N ALA A 82 10.31 -20.74 4.15
CA ALA A 82 9.37 -21.75 3.65
C ALA A 82 9.88 -22.44 2.38
N LEU A 83 10.55 -21.71 1.50
CA LEU A 83 11.16 -22.26 0.28
C LEU A 83 12.48 -23.00 0.58
N GLY A 84 13.29 -22.50 1.51
CA GLY A 84 14.61 -23.02 1.81
C GLY A 84 14.65 -24.17 2.82
N ALA A 85 13.58 -24.40 3.59
CA ALA A 85 13.52 -25.39 4.67
C ALA A 85 13.30 -26.82 4.16
N GLN A 86 14.23 -27.32 3.34
CA GLN A 86 14.18 -28.63 2.71
C GLN A 86 15.55 -29.33 2.83
N PRO A 87 15.71 -30.42 3.60
CA PRO A 87 14.71 -31.09 4.44
C PRO A 87 14.45 -30.35 5.77
N LEU A 88 13.25 -30.54 6.32
CA LEU A 88 12.88 -29.96 7.60
C LEU A 88 13.55 -30.72 8.74
N THR A 89 14.51 -30.08 9.41
CA THR A 89 15.22 -30.65 10.57
C THR A 89 14.72 -30.04 11.88
N GLY A 90 14.95 -30.72 13.00
CA GLY A 90 14.58 -30.22 14.33
C GLY A 90 15.22 -28.85 14.65
N THR A 91 16.45 -28.61 14.20
CA THR A 91 17.12 -27.32 14.36
C THR A 91 16.42 -26.21 13.57
N LEU A 92 16.02 -26.48 12.31
CA LEU A 92 15.26 -25.51 11.50
C LEU A 92 13.91 -25.16 12.13
N LEU A 93 13.23 -26.16 12.70
CA LEU A 93 11.97 -25.94 13.44
C LEU A 93 12.17 -25.09 14.69
N LEU A 94 13.25 -25.30 15.43
CA LEU A 94 13.56 -24.50 16.62
C LEU A 94 13.85 -23.04 16.23
N VAL A 95 14.67 -22.82 15.20
CA VAL A 95 14.97 -21.47 14.70
C VAL A 95 13.69 -20.78 14.21
N PHE A 96 12.82 -21.50 13.50
CA PHE A 96 11.54 -20.99 13.06
C PHE A 96 10.60 -20.64 14.23
N GLY A 97 10.54 -21.49 15.25
CA GLY A 97 9.76 -21.22 16.46
C GLY A 97 10.27 -20.00 17.21
N PHE A 98 11.58 -19.80 17.28
CA PHE A 98 12.17 -18.60 17.87
C PHE A 98 11.87 -17.35 17.04
N PHE A 99 11.94 -17.44 15.71
CA PHE A 99 11.57 -16.34 14.81
C PHE A 99 10.10 -15.95 14.97
N LEU A 100 9.19 -16.91 15.01
CA LEU A 100 7.76 -16.65 15.25
C LEU A 100 7.50 -16.03 16.62
N LEU A 101 8.22 -16.47 17.66
CA LEU A 101 8.14 -15.86 18.98
C LEU A 101 8.52 -14.38 18.93
N LEU A 102 9.61 -14.02 18.24
CA LEU A 102 10.02 -12.63 18.06
C LEU A 102 8.97 -11.82 17.29
N LEU A 103 8.36 -12.41 16.25
CA LEU A 103 7.28 -11.76 15.49
C LEU A 103 6.09 -11.42 16.40
N VAL A 104 5.66 -12.37 17.23
CA VAL A 104 4.56 -12.16 18.19
C VAL A 104 4.92 -11.07 19.20
N LEU A 105 6.14 -11.09 19.74
CA LEU A 105 6.60 -10.06 20.68
C LEU A 105 6.62 -8.67 20.04
N LEU A 106 7.06 -8.57 18.79
CA LEU A 106 7.08 -7.31 18.04
C LEU A 106 5.65 -6.77 17.83
N VAL A 107 4.70 -7.61 17.46
CA VAL A 107 3.29 -7.23 17.31
C VAL A 107 2.69 -6.78 18.64
N LEU A 108 2.96 -7.52 19.73
CA LEU A 108 2.49 -7.15 21.07
C LEU A 108 3.07 -5.80 21.53
N TYR A 109 4.35 -5.54 21.24
CA TYR A 109 4.98 -4.25 21.54
C TYR A 109 4.32 -3.09 20.78
N VAL A 110 4.08 -3.26 19.47
CA VAL A 110 3.43 -2.26 18.63
C VAL A 110 1.98 -2.01 19.04
N TRP A 111 1.27 -3.04 19.48
CA TRP A 111 -0.07 -2.85 20.05
C TRP A 111 0.02 -2.01 21.32
N LYS A 112 0.88 -2.40 22.27
CA LYS A 112 1.00 -1.73 23.55
C LYS A 112 1.48 -0.27 23.42
N SER A 113 2.23 0.06 22.38
CA SER A 113 2.75 1.41 22.17
C SER A 113 1.69 2.43 21.73
N GLY A 114 0.44 2.02 21.49
CA GLY A 114 -0.67 2.94 21.15
C GLY A 114 -0.61 3.51 19.72
N LEU A 115 0.45 3.18 18.97
CA LEU A 115 0.70 3.62 17.59
C LEU A 115 -0.46 3.32 16.63
N LEU A 116 -1.25 2.28 16.91
CA LEU A 116 -2.41 1.88 16.12
C LEU A 116 -3.71 2.59 16.56
N GLU A 117 -3.78 3.06 17.80
CA GLU A 117 -4.96 3.68 18.40
C GLU A 117 -4.98 5.20 18.18
N ASP A 118 -3.82 5.85 18.18
CA ASP A 118 -3.63 7.29 17.95
C ASP A 118 -4.18 7.78 16.60
N VAL A 119 -4.44 6.87 15.67
CA VAL A 119 -5.04 7.14 14.35
C VAL A 119 -6.53 7.47 14.46
N ARG A 120 -7.22 6.92 15.46
CA ARG A 120 -8.67 7.06 15.67
C ARG A 120 -9.09 8.36 16.36
N ALA A 121 -8.16 9.10 16.96
CA ALA A 121 -8.38 10.41 17.57
C ALA A 121 -8.01 11.56 16.61
#